data_AF-A0A4R6K5Y1-F1
#
_entry.id   AF-A0A4R6K5Y1-F1
#
_cell.length_a   1.000
_cell.length_b   1.000
_cell.length_c   1.000
_cell.angle_alpha   90.00
_cell.angle_beta   90.00
_cell.angle_gamma   90.00
#
_symmetry.space_group_name_H-M   'P 1'
#
loop_
_entity.id
_entity.type
_entity.pdbx_description
1 polymer ?
#
loop_
_entity_poly.entity_id
_entity_poly.type
_entity_poly.pdbx_seq_one_letter_code
_entity_poly.pdbx_strand_id
1 'polypeptide(L)'
;MTDTETRLRDYLQSQADTIPDTSQPPDLDLGRQSPRRLWPILAAAAAIGAVLILTVPLLTGLTRQDQKPADKPAALGVPYVLIDKEQVLHDREQTVPIPSDHGSLNVSEQVSGGWATTWMDRPGGTSFVGILRPDGKITSIGPANALGVQASPDGSQVVTSVPNGKGGSRLVVLDVATGRELASQTVPYAMVGLLGWNKNGIWLHEDYAPTTTPVLWDPTTGTVTEVKMPGYAHGLSAPAASDRILVTTRTGEAWCLKTGRLTDGKLAVDREYCGTGGPHNYPALSPDGQTIVDSARKKVIDVETGKVTNLRVDGEMPGWPQPVFEDDTHLLVLTRGSGDVVETSVTPGVGRLEPASVRHTVYRCDVTTGSCDAAYTSPPVYNLQLLEP
;
A
#
# COMPACT_ATOMS: atom_id res chain seq x y z
N MET A 1 9.36 -35.18 11.21
CA MET A 1 9.04 -34.38 12.41
C MET A 1 10.33 -33.80 12.92
N THR A 2 10.44 -32.47 12.97
CA THR A 2 11.65 -31.74 13.31
C THR A 2 11.78 -31.57 14.83
N ASP A 3 13.01 -31.63 15.35
CA ASP A 3 13.40 -31.50 16.77
C ASP A 3 12.70 -30.33 17.50
N THR A 4 12.36 -29.25 16.78
CA THR A 4 11.66 -28.08 17.31
C THR A 4 10.23 -28.35 17.80
N GLU A 5 9.49 -29.24 17.15
CA GLU A 5 8.09 -29.53 17.50
C GLU A 5 8.03 -30.37 18.78
N THR A 6 8.95 -31.33 18.92
CA THR A 6 9.12 -32.13 20.14
C THR A 6 9.51 -31.25 21.32
N ARG A 7 10.46 -30.32 21.14
CA ARG A 7 10.88 -29.39 22.20
C ARG A 7 9.77 -28.46 22.66
N LEU A 8 8.93 -27.96 21.74
CA LEU A 8 7.80 -27.11 22.11
C LEU A 8 6.74 -27.90 22.89
N ARG A 9 6.46 -29.14 22.47
CA ARG A 9 5.54 -30.03 23.17
C ARG A 9 6.04 -30.34 24.58
N ASP A 10 7.30 -30.73 24.72
CA ASP A 10 7.90 -31.06 26.02
C ASP A 10 7.92 -29.85 26.96
N TYR A 11 8.20 -28.65 26.43
CA TYR A 11 8.14 -27.42 27.20
C TYR A 11 6.73 -27.13 27.72
N LEU A 12 5.70 -27.23 26.87
CA LEU A 12 4.31 -26.99 27.26
C LEU A 12 3.81 -28.04 28.25
N GLN A 13 4.18 -29.30 28.08
CA GLN A 13 3.87 -30.37 29.02
C GLN A 13 4.51 -30.09 30.39
N SER A 14 5.77 -29.68 30.41
CA SER A 14 6.48 -29.35 31.66
C SER A 14 5.86 -28.15 32.40
N GLN A 15 5.31 -27.17 31.68
CA GLN A 15 4.62 -26.03 32.29
C GLN A 15 3.25 -26.44 32.85
N ALA A 16 2.51 -27.30 32.14
CA ALA A 16 1.23 -27.81 32.61
C ALA A 16 1.36 -28.59 33.93
N ASP A 17 2.43 -29.38 34.07
CA ASP A 17 2.70 -30.17 35.28
C ASP A 17 3.13 -29.32 36.50
N THR A 18 3.41 -28.03 36.31
CA THR A 18 3.71 -27.11 37.43
C THR A 18 2.47 -26.51 38.09
N ILE A 19 1.28 -26.75 37.53
CA ILE A 19 0.02 -26.29 38.10
C ILE A 19 -0.49 -27.37 39.07
N PRO A 20 -0.59 -27.09 40.38
CA PRO A 20 -1.15 -28.05 41.34
C PRO A 20 -2.56 -28.49 40.92
N ASP A 21 -2.91 -29.77 41.07
CA ASP A 21 -4.25 -30.29 40.75
C ASP A 21 -5.40 -29.63 41.53
N THR A 22 -5.07 -28.83 42.55
CA THR A 22 -6.02 -28.03 43.36
C THR A 22 -6.17 -26.59 42.87
N SER A 23 -5.55 -26.22 41.75
CA SER A 23 -5.66 -24.89 41.15
C SER A 23 -7.06 -24.70 40.57
N GLN A 24 -7.92 -24.00 41.30
CA GLN A 24 -9.20 -23.57 40.75
C GLN A 24 -8.96 -22.56 39.60
N PRO A 25 -9.61 -22.73 38.44
CA PRO A 25 -9.55 -21.73 37.38
C PRO A 25 -10.12 -20.40 37.90
N PRO A 26 -9.60 -19.25 37.45
CA PRO A 26 -10.07 -17.95 37.90
C PRO A 26 -11.55 -17.77 37.54
N ASP A 27 -12.40 -17.68 38.56
CA ASP A 27 -13.83 -17.42 38.42
C ASP A 27 -14.04 -15.99 37.94
N LEU A 28 -14.77 -15.83 36.84
CA LEU A 28 -15.17 -14.52 36.30
C LEU A 28 -16.38 -14.02 37.10
N ASP A 29 -16.10 -13.27 38.16
CA ASP A 29 -17.10 -12.73 39.07
C ASP A 29 -17.83 -11.51 38.44
N LEU A 30 -19.06 -11.75 37.98
CA LEU A 30 -19.98 -10.74 37.47
C LEU A 30 -21.15 -10.55 38.46
N GLY A 31 -21.00 -9.62 39.41
CA GLY A 31 -22.15 -8.82 39.88
C GLY A 31 -22.31 -8.50 41.38
N ARG A 32 -22.46 -7.18 41.64
CA ARG A 32 -23.25 -6.48 42.68
C ARG A 32 -22.72 -6.31 44.13
N GLN A 33 -22.24 -5.09 44.40
CA GLN A 33 -22.61 -4.10 45.46
C GLN A 33 -23.13 -4.65 46.82
N SER A 34 -22.53 -4.39 47.99
CA SER A 34 -22.38 -3.10 48.72
C SER A 34 -22.02 -3.39 50.22
N PRO A 35 -22.07 -2.44 51.19
CA PRO A 35 -21.08 -1.42 51.57
C PRO A 35 -20.49 -1.62 52.99
N ARG A 36 -19.29 -1.08 53.30
CA ARG A 36 -18.98 -0.42 54.60
C ARG A 36 -17.60 0.24 54.65
N ARG A 37 -17.62 1.39 55.32
CA ARG A 37 -16.56 2.38 55.57
C ARG A 37 -15.55 1.91 56.62
N LEU A 38 -14.27 2.27 56.42
CA LEU A 38 -13.31 2.60 57.47
C LEU A 38 -12.28 3.61 56.89
N TRP A 39 -12.41 4.87 57.33
CA TRP A 39 -11.38 5.93 57.29
C TRP A 39 -10.44 5.75 58.51
N PRO A 40 -9.30 6.48 58.70
CA PRO A 40 -8.75 7.60 57.91
C PRO A 40 -7.21 7.54 57.67
N ILE A 41 -6.73 7.70 56.43
CA ILE A 41 -5.40 8.29 56.18
C ILE A 41 -5.55 9.23 54.99
N LEU A 42 -5.89 10.49 55.26
CA LEU A 42 -5.94 11.57 54.28
C LEU A 42 -5.38 12.83 54.92
N ALA A 43 -4.08 13.08 54.75
CA ALA A 43 -3.46 14.39 54.89
C ALA A 43 -2.03 14.41 54.31
N ALA A 44 -1.86 14.11 53.00
CA ALA A 44 -0.61 14.43 52.29
C ALA A 44 -0.67 14.38 50.75
N ALA A 45 -1.68 13.75 50.12
CA ALA A 45 -1.64 13.46 48.67
C ALA A 45 -2.57 14.32 47.78
N ALA A 46 -3.14 15.43 48.29
CA ALA A 46 -4.13 16.21 47.55
C ALA A 46 -3.58 17.44 46.80
N ALA A 47 -2.29 17.80 46.95
CA ALA A 47 -1.73 19.00 46.32
C ALA A 47 -0.96 18.76 45.01
N ILE A 48 -0.50 17.52 44.74
CA ILE A 48 0.27 17.20 43.51
C ILE A 48 -0.63 16.59 42.42
N GLY A 49 -1.71 15.89 42.79
CA GLY A 49 -2.65 15.31 41.83
C GLY A 49 -3.50 16.36 41.09
N ALA A 50 -3.87 17.46 41.73
CA ALA A 50 -4.74 18.47 41.11
C ALA A 50 -4.03 19.31 40.03
N VAL A 51 -2.70 19.52 40.14
CA VAL A 51 -1.93 20.27 39.14
C VAL A 51 -1.63 19.41 37.90
N LEU A 52 -1.38 18.10 38.07
CA LEU A 52 -1.17 17.19 36.93
C LEU A 52 -2.46 16.84 36.18
N ILE A 53 -3.60 16.74 36.87
CA ILE A 53 -4.90 16.46 36.22
C ILE A 53 -5.40 17.68 35.42
N LEU A 54 -4.99 18.90 35.75
CA LEU A 54 -5.35 20.11 34.99
C LEU A 54 -4.32 20.51 33.91
N THR A 55 -3.04 20.12 34.04
CA THR A 55 -2.00 20.51 33.05
C THR A 55 -1.87 19.55 31.87
N VAL A 56 -2.11 18.25 32.08
CA VAL A 56 -2.03 17.25 30.98
C VAL A 56 -3.10 17.45 29.90
N PRO A 57 -4.39 17.72 30.21
CA PRO A 57 -5.37 18.02 29.15
C PRO A 57 -5.17 19.40 28.51
N LEU A 58 -4.58 20.38 29.21
CA LEU A 58 -4.30 21.70 28.62
C LEU A 58 -3.13 21.66 27.62
N LEU A 59 -2.07 20.90 27.90
CA LEU A 59 -0.92 20.76 26.99
C LEU A 59 -1.21 19.85 25.78
N THR A 60 -2.07 18.84 25.95
CA THR A 60 -2.55 18.01 24.83
C THR A 60 -3.66 18.69 24.01
N GLY A 61 -4.45 19.58 24.63
CA GLY A 61 -5.44 20.40 23.94
C GLY A 61 -4.82 21.52 23.09
N LEU A 62 -3.75 22.17 23.58
CA LEU A 62 -3.07 23.25 22.87
C LEU A 62 -2.21 22.78 21.69
N THR A 63 -1.79 21.51 21.65
CA THR A 63 -1.04 20.94 20.51
C THR A 63 -1.92 20.35 19.42
N ARG A 64 -3.23 20.21 19.65
CA ARG A 64 -4.20 19.68 18.66
C ARG A 64 -5.03 20.75 17.96
N GLN A 65 -4.82 22.03 18.26
CA GLN A 65 -5.81 23.07 17.94
C GLN A 65 -5.71 23.73 16.55
N ASP A 66 -4.83 23.29 15.65
CA ASP A 66 -4.68 23.95 14.33
C ASP A 66 -4.82 23.05 13.08
N GLN A 67 -5.19 21.78 13.21
CA GLN A 67 -5.66 21.02 12.04
C GLN A 67 -7.17 21.19 11.87
N LYS A 68 -7.59 22.42 11.61
CA LYS A 68 -8.91 22.65 11.03
C LYS A 68 -8.91 21.92 9.67
N PRO A 69 -9.82 20.96 9.42
CA PRO A 69 -9.93 20.34 8.11
C PRO A 69 -10.03 21.45 7.08
N ALA A 70 -9.20 21.42 6.05
CA ALA A 70 -9.30 22.40 4.98
C ALA A 70 -10.70 22.26 4.36
N ASP A 71 -11.48 23.35 4.33
CA ASP A 71 -12.84 23.39 3.76
C ASP A 71 -12.86 23.04 2.26
N LYS A 72 -11.68 22.97 1.63
CA LYS A 72 -11.44 22.33 0.34
C LYS A 72 -10.25 21.39 0.48
N PRO A 73 -10.29 20.17 -0.09
CA PRO A 73 -9.11 19.34 -0.17
C PRO A 73 -7.98 20.14 -0.83
N ALA A 74 -6.81 20.19 -0.18
CA ALA A 74 -5.64 20.73 -0.82
C ALA A 74 -5.38 19.93 -2.10
N ALA A 75 -5.15 20.61 -3.21
CA ALA A 75 -4.86 19.95 -4.48
C ALA A 75 -3.52 19.20 -4.35
N LEU A 76 -3.60 17.89 -4.18
CA LEU A 76 -2.49 16.99 -4.46
C LEU A 76 -2.28 16.99 -5.98
N GLY A 77 -1.02 16.99 -6.43
CA GLY A 77 -0.70 16.94 -7.86
C GLY A 77 -0.89 15.55 -8.49
N VAL A 78 -1.27 14.55 -7.69
CA VAL A 78 -1.66 13.21 -8.15
C VAL A 78 -3.13 12.95 -7.85
N PRO A 79 -3.81 12.10 -8.65
CA PRO A 79 -5.16 11.66 -8.33
C PRO A 79 -5.20 10.79 -7.06
N TYR A 80 -6.31 10.82 -6.35
CA TYR A 80 -6.52 9.97 -5.17
C TYR A 80 -7.99 9.58 -4.99
N VAL A 81 -8.23 8.42 -4.40
CA VAL A 81 -9.57 7.88 -4.11
C VAL A 81 -9.82 7.92 -2.61
N LEU A 82 -10.96 8.49 -2.22
CA LEU A 82 -11.52 8.34 -0.88
C LEU A 82 -12.53 7.21 -0.89
N ILE A 83 -12.32 6.21 -0.03
CA ILE A 83 -13.18 5.01 0.06
C ILE A 83 -13.92 5.06 1.39
N ASP A 84 -15.21 5.37 1.33
CA ASP A 84 -16.16 5.28 2.45
C ASP A 84 -17.43 4.52 2.01
N LYS A 85 -18.63 4.95 2.42
CA LYS A 85 -19.91 4.43 1.90
C LYS A 85 -20.08 4.71 0.40
N GLU A 86 -19.53 5.82 -0.04
CA GLU A 86 -19.40 6.20 -1.45
C GLU A 86 -17.91 6.28 -1.77
N GLN A 87 -17.56 5.93 -3.01
CA GLN A 87 -16.19 6.08 -3.51
C GLN A 87 -16.12 7.33 -4.39
N VAL A 88 -15.12 8.16 -4.14
CA VAL A 88 -14.94 9.41 -4.89
C VAL A 88 -13.49 9.56 -5.26
N LEU A 89 -13.25 9.73 -6.56
CA LEU A 89 -11.95 10.08 -7.10
C LEU A 89 -11.80 11.61 -7.12
N HIS A 90 -10.65 12.09 -6.66
CA HIS A 90 -10.24 13.47 -6.75
C HIS A 90 -8.99 13.55 -7.63
N ASP A 91 -9.02 14.42 -8.64
CA ASP A 91 -7.87 14.74 -9.48
C ASP A 91 -7.83 16.26 -9.67
N ARG A 92 -6.89 16.91 -8.97
CA ARG A 92 -6.76 18.37 -8.94
C ARG A 92 -8.09 19.03 -8.51
N GLU A 93 -8.70 19.81 -9.40
CA GLU A 93 -9.99 20.49 -9.15
C GLU A 93 -11.21 19.61 -9.47
N GLN A 94 -10.99 18.45 -10.08
CA GLN A 94 -12.06 17.54 -10.48
C GLN A 94 -12.40 16.56 -9.37
N THR A 95 -13.69 16.28 -9.25
CA THR A 95 -14.23 15.24 -8.37
C THR A 95 -15.14 14.35 -9.20
N VAL A 96 -14.85 13.06 -9.21
CA VAL A 96 -15.53 12.07 -10.04
C VAL A 96 -16.17 11.03 -9.12
N PRO A 97 -17.50 10.91 -9.09
CA PRO A 97 -18.16 9.86 -8.34
C PRO A 97 -17.86 8.50 -8.98
N ILE A 98 -17.52 7.52 -8.15
CA ILE A 98 -17.29 6.14 -8.60
C ILE A 98 -18.61 5.36 -8.40
N PRO A 99 -19.15 4.73 -9.47
CA PRO A 99 -20.39 3.97 -9.39
C PRO A 99 -20.35 2.83 -8.35
N SER A 100 -21.28 2.84 -7.41
CA SER A 100 -21.36 1.84 -6.32
C SER A 100 -21.95 0.49 -6.76
N ASP A 101 -22.55 0.43 -7.95
CA ASP A 101 -23.10 -0.79 -8.55
C ASP A 101 -22.00 -1.72 -9.10
N HIS A 102 -20.76 -1.25 -9.19
CA HIS A 102 -19.60 -1.98 -9.71
C HIS A 102 -18.77 -2.65 -8.60
N GLY A 103 -19.43 -3.33 -7.66
CA GLY A 103 -18.78 -4.19 -6.65
C GLY A 103 -17.48 -3.62 -6.05
N SER A 104 -16.39 -4.40 -6.11
CA SER A 104 -15.04 -3.97 -5.72
C SER A 104 -14.31 -3.31 -6.89
N LEU A 105 -14.70 -2.09 -7.23
CA LEU A 105 -13.97 -1.26 -8.21
C LEU A 105 -12.68 -0.72 -7.60
N ASN A 106 -11.57 -0.89 -8.30
CA ASN A 106 -10.28 -0.29 -7.99
C ASN A 106 -9.87 0.62 -9.15
N VAL A 107 -9.48 1.85 -8.83
CA VAL A 107 -8.83 2.78 -9.77
C VAL A 107 -7.33 2.61 -9.60
N SER A 108 -6.60 2.44 -10.69
CA SER A 108 -5.15 2.17 -10.65
C SER A 108 -4.32 3.41 -10.91
N GLU A 109 -4.52 4.04 -12.07
CA GLU A 109 -3.66 5.12 -12.58
C GLU A 109 -4.40 6.00 -13.60
N GLN A 110 -3.83 7.15 -13.93
CA GLN A 110 -4.33 8.05 -14.97
C GLN A 110 -3.96 7.54 -16.37
N VAL A 111 -4.89 7.66 -17.31
CA VAL A 111 -4.71 7.27 -18.73
C VAL A 111 -5.37 8.30 -19.65
N SER A 112 -5.13 8.18 -20.96
CA SER A 112 -5.71 9.08 -21.95
C SER A 112 -7.25 9.06 -21.90
N GLY A 113 -7.84 10.12 -21.37
CA GLY A 113 -9.29 10.32 -21.32
C GLY A 113 -9.97 9.88 -20.01
N GLY A 114 -9.22 9.47 -18.99
CA GLY A 114 -9.77 9.08 -17.69
C GLY A 114 -8.78 8.36 -16.80
N TRP A 115 -9.27 7.35 -16.08
CA TRP A 115 -8.46 6.52 -15.18
C TRP A 115 -8.71 5.05 -15.44
N ALA A 116 -7.64 4.26 -15.46
CA ALA A 116 -7.73 2.82 -15.62
C ALA A 116 -8.36 2.20 -14.36
N THR A 117 -9.28 1.27 -14.58
CA THR A 117 -10.03 0.61 -13.51
C THR A 117 -10.08 -0.88 -13.70
N THR A 118 -10.19 -1.60 -12.59
CA THR A 118 -10.59 -3.00 -12.53
C THR A 118 -11.82 -3.12 -11.63
N TRP A 119 -12.76 -4.00 -11.95
CA TRP A 119 -13.88 -4.32 -11.05
C TRP A 119 -14.40 -5.73 -11.28
N MET A 120 -15.29 -6.20 -10.41
CA MET A 120 -16.06 -7.41 -10.61
C MET A 120 -17.55 -7.06 -10.67
N ASP A 121 -18.32 -7.75 -11.52
CA ASP A 121 -19.79 -7.58 -11.58
C ASP A 121 -20.48 -7.91 -10.25
N ARG A 122 -19.88 -8.81 -9.47
CA ARG A 122 -20.27 -9.19 -8.11
C ARG A 122 -19.10 -9.84 -7.39
N PRO A 123 -19.11 -9.95 -6.05
CA PRO A 123 -18.07 -10.66 -5.31
C PRO A 123 -17.86 -12.10 -5.83
N GLY A 124 -16.64 -12.41 -6.29
CA GLY A 124 -16.29 -13.70 -6.89
C GLY A 124 -16.85 -13.94 -8.30
N GLY A 125 -17.39 -12.90 -8.94
CA GLY A 125 -17.91 -12.94 -10.30
C GLY A 125 -16.86 -12.70 -11.38
N THR A 126 -17.30 -12.24 -12.54
CA THR A 126 -16.44 -11.93 -13.68
C THR A 126 -15.75 -10.59 -13.44
N SER A 127 -14.43 -10.57 -13.62
CA SER A 127 -13.64 -9.34 -13.54
C SER A 127 -13.52 -8.65 -14.90
N PHE A 128 -13.40 -7.33 -14.87
CA PHE A 128 -13.30 -6.48 -16.06
C PHE A 128 -12.24 -5.40 -15.85
N VAL A 129 -11.70 -4.93 -16.98
CA VAL A 129 -10.93 -3.68 -17.07
C VAL A 129 -11.76 -2.65 -17.80
N GLY A 130 -11.56 -1.38 -17.47
CA GLY A 130 -12.28 -0.28 -18.09
C GLY A 130 -11.69 1.08 -17.75
N ILE A 131 -12.26 2.10 -18.38
CA ILE A 131 -11.85 3.49 -18.20
C ILE A 131 -12.96 4.23 -17.48
N LEU A 132 -12.66 4.72 -16.28
CA LEU A 132 -13.51 5.68 -15.56
C LEU A 132 -13.31 7.05 -16.21
N ARG A 133 -14.39 7.63 -16.74
CA ARG A 133 -14.37 8.94 -17.40
C ARG A 133 -14.66 10.06 -16.41
N PRO A 134 -14.32 11.32 -16.73
CA PRO A 134 -14.62 12.48 -15.88
C PRO A 134 -16.11 12.67 -15.55
N ASP A 135 -17.03 12.09 -16.34
CA ASP A 135 -18.48 12.12 -16.07
C ASP A 135 -18.95 11.01 -15.11
N GLY A 136 -18.02 10.23 -14.54
CA GLY A 136 -18.30 9.12 -13.62
C GLY A 136 -18.72 7.83 -14.32
N LYS A 137 -18.80 7.80 -15.65
CA LYS A 137 -19.13 6.57 -16.38
C LYS A 137 -17.91 5.71 -16.60
N ILE A 138 -18.11 4.39 -16.50
CA ILE A 138 -17.08 3.40 -16.80
C ILE A 138 -17.37 2.79 -18.16
N THR A 139 -16.35 2.72 -19.01
CA THR A 139 -16.41 1.96 -20.27
C THR A 139 -15.51 0.75 -20.16
N SER A 140 -16.09 -0.46 -20.19
CA SER A 140 -15.29 -1.68 -20.22
C SER A 140 -14.51 -1.80 -21.52
N ILE A 141 -13.26 -2.23 -21.41
CA ILE A 141 -12.38 -2.48 -22.54
C ILE A 141 -11.78 -3.89 -22.43
N GLY A 142 -11.49 -4.48 -23.58
CA GLY A 142 -10.85 -5.79 -23.64
C GLY A 142 -11.74 -6.96 -23.18
N PRO A 143 -11.10 -8.10 -22.86
CA PRO A 143 -11.81 -9.33 -22.54
C PRO A 143 -12.36 -9.36 -21.11
N ALA A 144 -13.37 -10.21 -20.89
CA ALA A 144 -13.84 -10.59 -19.56
C ALA A 144 -12.80 -11.47 -18.83
N ASN A 145 -12.92 -11.52 -17.50
CA ASN A 145 -11.96 -12.15 -16.57
C ASN A 145 -10.55 -11.54 -16.64
N ALA A 146 -10.49 -10.24 -16.95
CA ALA A 146 -9.26 -9.46 -16.92
C ALA A 146 -8.88 -9.15 -15.47
N LEU A 147 -7.60 -9.34 -15.12
CA LEU A 147 -7.03 -9.15 -13.79
C LEU A 147 -5.84 -8.20 -13.88
N GLY A 148 -5.83 -7.23 -12.97
CA GLY A 148 -4.83 -6.16 -12.97
C GLY A 148 -4.94 -5.24 -14.17
N VAL A 149 -4.40 -4.05 -14.03
CA VAL A 149 -4.21 -3.12 -15.15
C VAL A 149 -2.95 -2.31 -14.87
N GLN A 150 -2.15 -2.07 -15.90
CA GLN A 150 -1.03 -1.14 -15.90
C GLN A 150 -1.04 -0.33 -17.19
N ALA A 151 -0.82 0.97 -17.15
CA ALA A 151 -0.83 1.84 -18.31
C ALA A 151 0.53 1.89 -18.98
N SER A 152 0.53 2.16 -20.29
CA SER A 152 1.75 2.52 -21.00
C SER A 152 2.30 3.87 -20.52
N PRO A 153 3.59 4.16 -20.73
CA PRO A 153 4.18 5.42 -20.31
C PRO A 153 3.52 6.70 -20.85
N ASP A 154 2.79 6.60 -21.95
CA ASP A 154 2.05 7.72 -22.55
C ASP A 154 0.54 7.68 -22.21
N GLY A 155 0.09 6.73 -21.41
CA GLY A 155 -1.29 6.51 -21.02
C GLY A 155 -2.24 6.15 -22.18
N SER A 156 -1.71 5.91 -23.39
CA SER A 156 -2.54 5.61 -24.57
C SER A 156 -2.99 4.14 -24.63
N GLN A 157 -2.31 3.27 -23.89
CA GLN A 157 -2.56 1.84 -23.84
C GLN A 157 -2.61 1.36 -22.40
N VAL A 158 -3.22 0.20 -22.20
CA VAL A 158 -3.14 -0.53 -20.93
C VAL A 158 -2.84 -2.00 -21.21
N VAL A 159 -2.14 -2.65 -20.27
CA VAL A 159 -1.99 -4.10 -20.25
C VAL A 159 -2.83 -4.69 -19.13
N THR A 160 -3.47 -5.82 -19.41
CA THR A 160 -4.14 -6.67 -18.42
C THR A 160 -3.76 -8.13 -18.60
N SER A 161 -4.01 -8.96 -17.58
CA SER A 161 -3.83 -10.41 -17.65
C SER A 161 -5.18 -11.13 -17.64
N VAL A 162 -5.30 -12.22 -18.38
CA VAL A 162 -6.52 -13.04 -18.46
C VAL A 162 -6.14 -14.50 -18.20
N PRO A 163 -6.51 -15.08 -17.05
CA PRO A 163 -6.27 -16.50 -16.78
C PRO A 163 -6.94 -17.37 -17.85
N ASN A 164 -6.22 -18.35 -18.40
CA ASN A 164 -6.73 -19.21 -19.47
C ASN A 164 -7.22 -20.59 -18.98
N GLY A 165 -7.22 -20.83 -17.67
CA GLY A 165 -7.67 -22.06 -17.03
C GLY A 165 -6.76 -23.28 -17.22
N LYS A 166 -5.70 -23.19 -18.03
CA LYS A 166 -4.74 -24.27 -18.32
C LYS A 166 -3.39 -24.07 -17.60
N GLY A 167 -3.42 -23.41 -16.45
CA GLY A 167 -2.20 -23.03 -15.72
C GLY A 167 -1.37 -21.93 -16.40
N GLY A 168 -1.97 -21.19 -17.34
CA GLY A 168 -1.34 -20.04 -17.98
C GLY A 168 -2.24 -18.81 -17.98
N SER A 169 -1.67 -17.68 -18.38
CA SER A 169 -2.38 -16.41 -18.52
C SER A 169 -2.06 -15.81 -19.88
N ARG A 170 -3.04 -15.11 -20.46
CA ARG A 170 -2.86 -14.29 -21.65
C ARG A 170 -2.76 -12.84 -21.22
N LEU A 171 -1.62 -12.22 -21.49
CA LEU A 171 -1.42 -10.78 -21.38
C LEU A 171 -2.03 -10.13 -22.62
N VAL A 172 -2.74 -9.02 -22.43
CA VAL A 172 -3.43 -8.31 -23.50
C VAL A 172 -3.14 -6.82 -23.37
N VAL A 173 -2.57 -6.24 -24.42
CA VAL A 173 -2.42 -4.79 -24.56
C VAL A 173 -3.62 -4.24 -25.31
N LEU A 174 -4.27 -3.24 -24.74
CA LEU A 174 -5.49 -2.62 -25.23
C LEU A 174 -5.22 -1.14 -25.52
N ASP A 175 -5.73 -0.65 -26.64
CA ASP A 175 -5.84 0.77 -26.92
C ASP A 175 -6.91 1.39 -26.02
N VAL A 176 -6.56 2.44 -25.27
CA VAL A 176 -7.46 3.07 -24.30
C VAL A 176 -8.65 3.73 -24.99
N ALA A 177 -8.45 4.34 -26.16
CA ALA A 177 -9.48 5.11 -26.85
C ALA A 177 -10.56 4.22 -27.50
N THR A 178 -10.18 3.08 -28.06
CA THR A 178 -11.05 2.20 -28.84
C THR A 178 -11.38 0.89 -28.13
N GLY A 179 -10.66 0.56 -27.06
CA GLY A 179 -10.75 -0.73 -26.36
C GLY A 179 -10.27 -1.92 -27.19
N ARG A 180 -9.64 -1.68 -28.34
CA ARG A 180 -9.16 -2.73 -29.24
C ARG A 180 -7.88 -3.35 -28.71
N GLU A 181 -7.77 -4.67 -28.84
CA GLU A 181 -6.51 -5.37 -28.62
C GLU A 181 -5.48 -4.99 -29.68
N LEU A 182 -4.29 -4.59 -29.22
CA LEU A 182 -3.14 -4.24 -30.04
C LEU A 182 -2.11 -5.37 -30.10
N ALA A 183 -1.90 -6.04 -28.96
CA ALA A 183 -0.97 -7.16 -28.83
C ALA A 183 -1.45 -8.13 -27.74
N SER A 184 -1.05 -9.39 -27.84
CA SER A 184 -1.19 -10.33 -26.72
C SER A 184 -0.09 -11.36 -26.69
N GLN A 185 0.14 -11.92 -25.50
CA GLN A 185 1.17 -12.92 -25.25
C GLN A 185 0.68 -13.93 -24.21
N THR A 186 0.91 -15.22 -24.44
CA THR A 186 0.63 -16.23 -23.41
C THR A 186 1.88 -16.51 -22.59
N VAL A 187 1.73 -16.54 -21.27
CA VAL A 187 2.78 -16.89 -20.31
C VAL A 187 2.34 -18.11 -19.49
N PRO A 188 3.29 -18.95 -19.04
CA PRO A 188 3.00 -20.20 -18.33
C PRO A 188 2.70 -19.97 -16.84
N TYR A 189 2.06 -18.86 -16.49
CA TYR A 189 1.71 -18.49 -15.10
C TYR A 189 0.20 -18.50 -14.93
N ALA A 190 -0.31 -19.24 -13.95
CA ALA A 190 -1.74 -19.36 -13.73
C ALA A 190 -2.39 -18.01 -13.34
N MET A 191 -1.65 -17.18 -12.61
CA MET A 191 -1.99 -15.78 -12.30
C MET A 191 -0.74 -14.92 -12.44
N VAL A 192 -0.92 -13.72 -12.99
CA VAL A 192 0.16 -12.79 -13.27
C VAL A 192 -0.08 -11.49 -12.52
N GLY A 193 0.91 -11.09 -11.72
CA GLY A 193 1.00 -9.74 -11.19
C GLY A 193 1.68 -8.83 -12.21
N LEU A 194 1.08 -7.68 -12.47
CA LEU A 194 1.66 -6.65 -13.33
C LEU A 194 2.40 -5.64 -12.45
N LEU A 195 3.73 -5.60 -12.58
CA LEU A 195 4.63 -4.84 -11.70
C LEU A 195 4.89 -3.40 -12.20
N GLY A 196 4.58 -3.12 -13.46
CA GLY A 196 4.70 -1.80 -14.08
C GLY A 196 5.00 -1.87 -15.57
N TRP A 197 4.93 -0.73 -16.25
CA TRP A 197 5.27 -0.62 -17.66
C TRP A 197 6.10 0.64 -17.89
N ASN A 198 7.34 0.45 -18.30
CA ASN A 198 8.25 1.53 -18.66
C ASN A 198 8.78 1.36 -20.09
N LYS A 199 9.74 2.19 -20.51
CA LYS A 199 10.27 2.15 -21.88
C LYS A 199 10.95 0.82 -22.27
N ASN A 200 11.28 -0.04 -21.30
CA ASN A 200 11.83 -1.37 -21.60
C ASN A 200 10.74 -2.39 -21.95
N GLY A 201 9.49 -2.15 -21.53
CA GLY A 201 8.36 -3.06 -21.70
C GLY A 201 7.55 -3.24 -20.42
N ILE A 202 6.79 -4.33 -20.39
CA ILE A 202 5.85 -4.69 -19.33
C ILE A 202 6.53 -5.66 -18.36
N TRP A 203 6.60 -5.26 -17.10
CA TRP A 203 7.16 -6.05 -16.02
C TRP A 203 6.10 -6.88 -15.33
N LEU A 204 6.40 -8.15 -15.10
CA LEU A 204 5.45 -9.08 -14.50
C LEU A 204 6.11 -10.18 -13.68
N HIS A 205 5.32 -10.84 -12.84
CA HIS A 205 5.70 -12.03 -12.09
C HIS A 205 4.50 -12.97 -11.89
N GLU A 206 4.76 -14.17 -11.37
CA GLU A 206 3.71 -15.06 -10.92
C GLU A 206 3.24 -14.65 -9.51
N ASP A 207 1.96 -14.26 -9.37
CA ASP A 207 1.37 -13.63 -8.17
C ASP A 207 1.59 -14.44 -6.88
N TYR A 208 1.53 -15.77 -6.95
CA TYR A 208 1.69 -16.67 -5.80
C TYR A 208 3.08 -17.30 -5.68
N ALA A 209 4.00 -16.89 -6.56
CA ALA A 209 5.40 -17.23 -6.46
C ALA A 209 6.23 -15.95 -6.53
N PRO A 210 6.04 -14.99 -5.60
CA PRO A 210 6.60 -13.65 -5.73
C PRO A 210 8.14 -13.59 -5.60
N THR A 211 8.79 -14.68 -5.22
CA THR A 211 10.26 -14.81 -5.26
C THR A 211 10.79 -15.30 -6.61
N THR A 212 9.91 -15.63 -7.56
CA THR A 212 10.31 -15.93 -8.94
C THR A 212 10.88 -14.68 -9.58
N THR A 213 11.95 -14.85 -10.37
CA THR A 213 12.58 -13.74 -11.05
C THR A 213 11.55 -13.05 -11.96
N PRO A 214 11.45 -11.71 -11.95
CA PRO A 214 10.51 -11.00 -12.79
C PRO A 214 10.84 -11.23 -14.27
N VAL A 215 9.79 -11.14 -15.08
CA VAL A 215 9.84 -11.28 -16.53
C VAL A 215 9.54 -9.92 -17.16
N LEU A 216 10.25 -9.65 -18.26
CA LEU A 216 10.01 -8.50 -19.12
C LEU A 216 9.35 -8.98 -20.42
N TRP A 217 8.21 -8.40 -20.75
CA TRP A 217 7.57 -8.56 -22.05
C TRP A 217 7.67 -7.27 -22.86
N ASP A 218 8.24 -7.36 -24.07
CA ASP A 218 8.18 -6.29 -25.06
C ASP A 218 6.99 -6.54 -26.01
N PRO A 219 5.91 -5.73 -25.93
CA PRO A 219 4.73 -5.91 -26.78
C PRO A 219 4.99 -5.59 -28.26
N THR A 220 6.06 -4.88 -28.59
CA THR A 220 6.42 -4.51 -29.98
C THR A 220 7.04 -5.70 -30.71
N THR A 221 7.94 -6.42 -30.04
CA THR A 221 8.62 -7.59 -30.63
C THR A 221 7.95 -8.91 -30.27
N GLY A 222 7.07 -8.92 -29.26
CA GLY A 222 6.50 -10.15 -28.69
C GLY A 222 7.47 -10.93 -27.81
N THR A 223 8.67 -10.40 -27.55
CA THR A 223 9.71 -11.11 -26.82
C THR A 223 9.42 -11.13 -25.32
N VAL A 224 9.47 -12.33 -24.73
CA VAL A 224 9.37 -12.53 -23.28
C VAL A 224 10.73 -12.96 -22.75
N THR A 225 11.29 -12.19 -21.84
CA THR A 225 12.63 -12.41 -21.28
C THR A 225 12.57 -12.55 -19.78
N GLU A 226 13.02 -13.70 -19.26
CA GLU A 226 13.33 -13.80 -17.82
C GLU A 226 14.56 -12.94 -17.53
N VAL A 227 14.43 -12.01 -16.60
CA VAL A 227 15.51 -11.08 -16.26
C VAL A 227 16.28 -11.62 -15.07
N LYS A 228 17.58 -11.91 -15.23
CA LYS A 228 18.36 -12.48 -14.12
C LYS A 228 18.62 -11.43 -13.05
N MET A 229 18.04 -11.64 -11.87
CA MET A 229 18.20 -10.77 -10.69
C MET A 229 18.54 -11.60 -9.45
N PRO A 230 19.83 -11.85 -9.18
CA PRO A 230 20.25 -12.63 -8.03
C PRO A 230 19.71 -12.07 -6.72
N GLY A 231 19.05 -12.94 -5.94
CA GLY A 231 18.49 -12.57 -4.65
C GLY A 231 17.18 -11.78 -4.73
N TYR A 232 16.49 -11.72 -5.87
CA TYR A 232 15.16 -11.10 -5.97
C TYR A 232 14.21 -11.64 -4.90
N ALA A 233 13.50 -10.73 -4.24
CA ALA A 233 12.69 -11.05 -3.07
C ALA A 233 11.45 -10.13 -2.98
N HIS A 234 10.57 -10.24 -3.99
CA HIS A 234 9.17 -9.80 -3.98
C HIS A 234 8.82 -8.47 -4.65
N GLY A 235 9.57 -7.39 -4.43
CA GLY A 235 9.18 -6.04 -4.87
C GLY A 235 9.89 -5.60 -6.16
N LEU A 236 9.14 -5.00 -7.08
CA LEU A 236 9.67 -4.28 -8.24
C LEU A 236 8.86 -3.00 -8.47
N SER A 237 9.54 -1.89 -8.74
CA SER A 237 8.95 -0.66 -9.26
C SER A 237 9.64 -0.30 -10.57
N ALA A 238 8.84 0.00 -11.59
CA ALA A 238 9.30 0.40 -12.91
C ALA A 238 8.56 1.67 -13.35
N PRO A 239 9.01 2.85 -12.90
CA PRO A 239 8.37 4.12 -13.25
C PRO A 239 8.31 4.32 -14.77
N ALA A 240 7.15 4.74 -15.26
CA ALA A 240 6.87 4.92 -16.68
C ALA A 240 7.94 5.75 -17.43
N ALA A 241 8.42 6.82 -16.80
CA ALA A 241 9.38 7.77 -17.38
C ALA A 241 10.85 7.33 -17.34
N SER A 242 11.19 6.18 -16.73
CA SER A 242 12.59 5.75 -16.52
C SER A 242 12.98 4.49 -17.30
N ASP A 243 14.29 4.32 -17.61
CA ASP A 243 14.85 2.98 -17.90
C ASP A 243 15.15 2.19 -16.63
N ARG A 244 15.27 2.90 -15.51
CA ARG A 244 15.63 2.26 -14.26
C ARG A 244 14.44 1.53 -13.69
N ILE A 245 14.75 0.45 -13.04
CA ILE A 245 13.84 -0.25 -12.15
C ILE A 245 14.43 -0.23 -10.76
N LEU A 246 13.58 -0.42 -9.76
CA LEU A 246 13.98 -0.67 -8.39
C LEU A 246 13.45 -2.04 -7.99
N VAL A 247 14.29 -2.86 -7.39
CA VAL A 247 13.93 -4.20 -6.94
C VAL A 247 14.33 -4.41 -5.50
N THR A 248 13.48 -5.16 -4.80
CA THR A 248 13.77 -5.67 -3.47
C THR A 248 14.49 -6.99 -3.60
N THR A 249 15.63 -7.09 -2.93
CA THR A 249 16.48 -8.29 -2.90
C THR A 249 16.80 -8.68 -1.48
N ARG A 250 17.24 -9.93 -1.32
CA ARG A 250 17.72 -10.48 -0.06
C ARG A 250 19.10 -11.10 -0.24
N THR A 251 20.05 -10.64 0.56
CA THR A 251 21.41 -11.20 0.62
C THR A 251 21.68 -11.70 2.03
N GLY A 252 21.58 -13.02 2.24
CA GLY A 252 21.59 -13.61 3.58
C GLY A 252 20.37 -13.18 4.39
N GLU A 253 20.61 -12.51 5.52
CA GLU A 253 19.55 -11.96 6.39
C GLU A 253 19.20 -10.50 6.05
N ALA A 254 19.99 -9.83 5.21
CA ALA A 254 19.77 -8.44 4.87
C ALA A 254 18.77 -8.28 3.72
N TRP A 255 17.84 -7.33 3.88
CA TRP A 255 16.97 -6.84 2.82
C TRP A 255 17.60 -5.60 2.19
N CYS A 256 17.65 -5.59 0.86
CA CYS A 256 18.30 -4.55 0.09
C CYS A 256 17.38 -4.05 -1.03
N LEU A 257 17.44 -2.75 -1.28
CA LEU A 257 16.86 -2.09 -2.44
C LEU A 257 17.96 -1.92 -3.49
N LYS A 258 17.77 -2.47 -4.69
CA LYS A 258 18.71 -2.32 -5.81
C LYS A 258 18.03 -1.63 -6.96
N THR A 259 18.62 -0.57 -7.48
CA THR A 259 18.19 0.04 -8.74
C THR A 259 19.27 -0.06 -9.79
N GLY A 260 18.84 -0.09 -11.04
CA GLY A 260 19.74 -0.24 -12.17
C GLY A 260 18.98 -0.27 -13.48
N ARG A 261 19.74 -0.47 -14.55
CA ARG A 261 19.22 -0.56 -15.92
C ARG A 261 19.37 -1.97 -16.44
N LEU A 262 18.59 -2.29 -17.46
CA LEU A 262 18.77 -3.56 -18.16
C LEU A 262 19.91 -3.49 -19.16
N THR A 263 20.78 -4.49 -19.11
CA THR A 263 21.86 -4.71 -20.06
C THR A 263 21.99 -6.22 -20.26
N ASP A 264 21.87 -6.67 -21.52
CA ASP A 264 21.98 -8.08 -21.90
C ASP A 264 21.10 -9.05 -21.09
N GLY A 265 19.84 -8.65 -20.83
CA GLY A 265 18.86 -9.46 -20.08
C GLY A 265 19.15 -9.59 -18.58
N LYS A 266 19.99 -8.70 -18.04
CA LYS A 266 20.35 -8.65 -16.61
C LYS A 266 20.23 -7.24 -16.08
N LEU A 267 20.05 -7.13 -14.76
CA LEU A 267 20.11 -5.85 -14.08
C LEU A 267 21.58 -5.43 -13.89
N ALA A 268 22.01 -4.39 -14.60
CA ALA A 268 23.22 -3.65 -14.31
C ALA A 268 22.93 -2.68 -13.15
N VAL A 269 23.37 -3.05 -11.94
CA VAL A 269 23.07 -2.31 -10.70
C VAL A 269 23.81 -0.98 -10.68
N ASP A 270 23.06 0.12 -10.60
CA ASP A 270 23.58 1.48 -10.43
C ASP A 270 23.78 1.79 -8.94
N ARG A 271 22.85 1.33 -8.09
CA ARG A 271 22.88 1.55 -6.64
C ARG A 271 22.24 0.39 -5.88
N GLU A 272 22.84 0.08 -4.73
CA GLU A 272 22.30 -0.84 -3.74
C GLU A 272 22.29 -0.17 -2.36
N TYR A 273 21.16 -0.28 -1.66
CA TYR A 273 20.99 0.16 -0.29
C TYR A 273 20.45 -0.99 0.55
N CYS A 274 21.26 -1.47 1.50
CA CYS A 274 20.88 -2.52 2.43
C CYS A 274 20.68 -1.96 3.84
N GLY A 275 19.70 -2.49 4.56
CA GLY A 275 19.51 -2.16 5.96
C GLY A 275 18.97 -3.32 6.78
N THR A 276 18.98 -3.15 8.09
CA THR A 276 18.31 -4.07 9.01
C THR A 276 16.80 -3.80 9.00
N GLY A 277 15.96 -4.83 8.92
CA GLY A 277 14.51 -4.67 8.85
C GLY A 277 13.80 -5.81 8.12
N GLY A 278 12.48 -5.67 7.96
CA GLY A 278 11.65 -6.60 7.21
C GLY A 278 11.71 -6.39 5.69
N PRO A 279 10.92 -7.18 4.92
CA PRO A 279 10.87 -7.07 3.47
C PRO A 279 10.34 -5.71 2.99
N HIS A 280 10.90 -5.21 1.90
CA HIS A 280 10.39 -4.04 1.17
C HIS A 280 9.43 -4.50 0.07
N ASN A 281 8.19 -4.82 0.42
CA ASN A 281 7.24 -5.38 -0.55
C ASN A 281 6.80 -4.37 -1.63
N TYR A 282 6.87 -3.07 -1.32
CA TYR A 282 6.42 -1.98 -2.17
C TYR A 282 7.54 -0.94 -2.32
N PRO A 283 8.59 -1.27 -3.07
CA PRO A 283 9.67 -0.31 -3.33
C PRO A 283 9.11 0.84 -4.18
N ALA A 284 9.56 2.08 -3.95
CA ALA A 284 9.21 3.21 -4.79
C ALA A 284 10.47 3.91 -5.32
N LEU A 285 10.45 4.24 -6.61
CA LEU A 285 11.51 4.91 -7.34
C LEU A 285 10.92 6.18 -7.99
N SER A 286 11.65 7.29 -7.96
CA SER A 286 11.20 8.53 -8.60
C SER A 286 11.01 8.36 -10.11
N PRO A 287 10.16 9.19 -10.76
CA PRO A 287 9.91 9.10 -12.20
C PRO A 287 11.19 9.19 -13.05
N ASP A 288 12.13 10.06 -12.69
CA ASP A 288 13.46 10.16 -13.32
C ASP A 288 14.43 9.00 -12.98
N GLY A 289 14.07 8.12 -12.05
CA GLY A 289 14.90 7.01 -11.57
C GLY A 289 16.10 7.42 -10.71
N GLN A 290 16.12 8.62 -10.14
CA GLN A 290 17.25 9.13 -9.34
C GLN A 290 17.08 9.02 -7.83
N THR A 291 15.88 8.68 -7.33
CA THR A 291 15.60 8.63 -5.89
C THR A 291 14.93 7.32 -5.51
N ILE A 292 15.58 6.52 -4.67
CA ILE A 292 15.02 5.32 -4.04
C ILE A 292 14.30 5.72 -2.75
N VAL A 293 13.11 5.18 -2.49
CA VAL A 293 12.41 5.32 -1.21
C VAL A 293 12.50 4.03 -0.40
N ASP A 294 12.98 4.16 0.84
CA ASP A 294 12.89 3.14 1.88
C ASP A 294 11.85 3.56 2.92
N SER A 295 10.60 3.14 2.70
CA SER A 295 9.45 3.52 3.51
C SER A 295 9.56 3.03 4.96
N ALA A 296 10.04 1.80 5.15
CA ALA A 296 10.15 1.20 6.48
C ALA A 296 11.11 1.97 7.39
N ARG A 297 12.11 2.65 6.81
CA ARG A 297 13.11 3.43 7.56
C ARG A 297 12.97 4.93 7.39
N LYS A 298 11.93 5.39 6.67
CA LYS A 298 11.71 6.81 6.31
C LYS A 298 12.95 7.46 5.70
N LYS A 299 13.55 6.80 4.72
CA LYS A 299 14.75 7.27 4.04
C LYS A 299 14.51 7.38 2.56
N VAL A 300 15.20 8.34 1.96
CA VAL A 300 15.39 8.40 0.51
C VAL A 300 16.86 8.37 0.20
N ILE A 301 17.22 7.74 -0.91
CA ILE A 301 18.60 7.51 -1.32
C ILE A 301 18.76 8.02 -2.74
N ASP A 302 19.64 8.99 -2.90
CA ASP A 302 20.06 9.50 -4.20
C ASP A 302 20.88 8.41 -4.92
N VAL A 303 20.49 8.08 -6.16
CA VAL A 303 21.07 6.94 -6.88
C VAL A 303 22.51 7.24 -7.31
N GLU A 304 22.81 8.45 -7.75
CA GLU A 304 24.13 8.83 -8.27
C GLU A 304 25.18 8.95 -7.17
N THR A 305 24.86 9.70 -6.12
CA THR A 305 25.78 10.03 -5.01
C THR A 305 25.71 9.02 -3.87
N GLY A 306 24.60 8.29 -3.73
CA GLY A 306 24.34 7.43 -2.57
C GLY A 306 24.00 8.21 -1.30
N LYS A 307 23.78 9.53 -1.40
CA LYS A 307 23.36 10.36 -0.27
C LYS A 307 22.04 9.85 0.28
N VAL A 308 22.02 9.59 1.60
CA VAL A 308 20.82 9.18 2.33
C VAL A 308 20.23 10.38 3.05
N THR A 309 18.96 10.67 2.79
CA THR A 309 18.19 11.73 3.45
C THR A 309 17.08 11.10 4.28
N ASN A 310 16.94 11.53 5.54
CA ASN A 310 15.83 11.08 6.39
C ASN A 310 14.60 11.95 6.13
N LEU A 311 13.45 11.33 5.91
CA LEU A 311 12.16 11.99 5.76
C LEU A 311 11.58 12.34 7.14
N ARG A 312 11.21 13.60 7.34
CA ARG A 312 10.63 14.11 8.59
C ARG A 312 9.11 13.92 8.63
N VAL A 313 8.67 12.68 8.45
CA VAL A 313 7.24 12.31 8.53
C VAL A 313 6.87 11.94 9.97
N ASP A 314 5.79 12.54 10.48
CA ASP A 314 5.24 12.19 11.79
C ASP A 314 4.39 10.90 11.70
N GLY A 315 4.57 10.00 12.68
CA GLY A 315 3.86 8.70 12.72
C GLY A 315 4.55 7.59 11.92
N GLU A 316 3.92 6.43 11.75
CA GLU A 316 4.48 5.35 10.93
C GLU A 316 4.20 5.59 9.45
N MET A 317 5.17 5.28 8.59
CA MET A 317 4.96 5.19 7.15
C MET A 317 4.79 3.70 6.82
N PRO A 318 3.54 3.19 6.72
CA PRO A 318 3.34 1.80 6.35
C PRO A 318 3.93 1.56 4.96
N GLY A 319 4.39 0.34 4.70
CA GLY A 319 4.83 -0.04 3.36
C GLY A 319 3.68 -0.08 2.34
N TRP A 320 2.43 -0.16 2.81
CA TRP A 320 1.23 -0.14 1.99
C TRP A 320 0.17 0.81 2.57
N PRO A 321 -0.53 1.62 1.75
CA PRO A 321 -0.28 1.81 0.31
C PRO A 321 1.12 2.38 0.04
N GLN A 322 1.62 2.13 -1.17
CA GLN A 322 2.97 2.57 -1.55
C GLN A 322 3.06 4.10 -1.61
N PRO A 323 4.21 4.71 -1.24
CA PRO A 323 4.44 6.13 -1.51
C PRO A 323 4.37 6.43 -3.01
N VAL A 324 3.83 7.59 -3.36
CA VAL A 324 3.65 8.01 -4.76
C VAL A 324 4.39 9.31 -4.99
N PHE A 325 5.15 9.39 -6.08
CA PHE A 325 5.80 10.63 -6.48
C PHE A 325 4.81 11.54 -7.22
N GLU A 326 4.75 12.80 -6.81
CA GLU A 326 4.03 13.86 -7.51
C GLU A 326 4.87 14.41 -8.67
N ASP A 327 6.19 14.46 -8.48
CA ASP A 327 7.22 14.75 -9.48
C ASP A 327 8.56 14.15 -9.03
N ASP A 328 9.67 14.47 -9.71
CA ASP A 328 11.00 13.93 -9.40
C ASP A 328 11.52 14.25 -7.98
N THR A 329 10.97 15.28 -7.35
CA THR A 329 11.46 15.82 -6.07
C THR A 329 10.44 15.77 -4.93
N HIS A 330 9.16 15.62 -5.24
CA HIS A 330 8.08 15.61 -4.25
C HIS A 330 7.45 14.21 -4.12
N LEU A 331 7.61 13.63 -2.93
CA LEU A 331 7.05 12.34 -2.55
C LEU A 331 5.81 12.54 -1.67
N LEU A 332 4.70 11.88 -2.03
CA LEU A 332 3.51 11.80 -1.22
C LEU A 332 3.51 10.52 -0.39
N VAL A 333 3.33 10.68 0.92
CA VAL A 333 3.35 9.60 1.90
C VAL A 333 2.05 9.60 2.69
N LEU A 334 1.38 8.46 2.76
CA LEU A 334 0.22 8.27 3.62
C LEU A 334 0.66 7.82 5.01
N THR A 335 0.19 8.49 6.06
CA THR A 335 0.25 7.97 7.42
C THR A 335 -1.15 7.77 7.97
N ARG A 336 -1.29 6.74 8.82
CA ARG A 336 -2.53 6.51 9.56
C ARG A 336 -2.47 7.35 10.83
N GLY A 337 -3.49 8.18 11.05
CA GLY A 337 -3.59 8.96 12.29
C GLY A 337 -3.52 8.03 13.50
N SER A 338 -2.68 8.37 14.48
CA SER A 338 -2.53 7.61 15.74
C SER A 338 -3.68 7.83 16.72
N GLY A 339 -4.69 8.64 16.36
CA GLY A 339 -5.82 8.99 17.20
C GLY A 339 -7.13 8.53 16.58
N ASP A 340 -7.89 7.78 17.37
CA ASP A 340 -9.29 7.43 17.19
C ASP A 340 -9.57 6.46 16.04
N VAL A 341 -9.37 5.16 16.31
CA VAL A 341 -10.22 4.13 15.71
C VAL A 341 -11.65 4.51 16.12
N VAL A 342 -12.39 5.16 15.24
CA VAL A 342 -13.82 5.43 15.45
C VAL A 342 -14.47 4.06 15.57
N GLU A 343 -15.04 3.78 16.74
CA GLU A 343 -15.53 2.49 17.20
C GLU A 343 -15.94 1.54 16.07
N THR A 344 -15.39 0.32 16.06
CA THR A 344 -16.06 -0.79 15.38
C THR A 344 -17.40 -0.99 16.06
N SER A 345 -18.46 -0.40 15.52
CA SER A 345 -19.82 -0.66 15.96
C SER A 345 -20.16 -2.10 15.57
N VAL A 346 -19.92 -3.03 16.49
CA VAL A 346 -20.40 -4.40 16.38
C VAL A 346 -21.92 -4.32 16.50
N THR A 347 -22.63 -4.36 15.38
CA THR A 347 -24.09 -4.47 15.40
C THR A 347 -24.44 -5.86 15.94
N PRO A 348 -25.06 -5.99 17.12
CA PRO A 348 -25.37 -7.30 17.69
C PRO A 348 -26.31 -8.07 16.76
N GLY A 349 -25.91 -9.27 16.33
CA GLY A 349 -26.70 -10.15 15.47
C GLY A 349 -26.35 -10.13 13.98
N VAL A 350 -25.46 -9.23 13.54
CA VAL A 350 -24.90 -9.23 12.18
C VAL A 350 -23.39 -9.39 12.32
N GLY A 351 -22.86 -10.59 12.15
CA GLY A 351 -21.43 -10.92 12.34
C GLY A 351 -20.47 -10.26 11.33
N ARG A 352 -20.80 -9.09 10.79
CA ARG A 352 -19.97 -8.33 9.86
C ARG A 352 -19.36 -7.15 10.62
N LEU A 353 -18.06 -7.22 10.87
CA LEU A 353 -17.28 -6.09 11.35
C LEU A 353 -17.31 -5.03 10.25
N GLU A 354 -17.95 -3.89 10.50
CA GLU A 354 -17.75 -2.72 9.64
C GLU A 354 -16.32 -2.20 9.89
N PRO A 355 -15.55 -1.93 8.81
CA PRO A 355 -14.22 -1.38 8.98
C PRO A 355 -14.32 -0.03 9.69
N ALA A 356 -13.51 0.17 10.73
CA ALA A 356 -13.45 1.45 11.41
C ALA A 356 -12.97 2.53 10.44
N SER A 357 -13.74 3.62 10.32
CA SER A 357 -13.29 4.78 9.56
C SER A 357 -12.20 5.52 10.35
N VAL A 358 -11.13 5.89 9.65
CA VAL A 358 -9.98 6.58 10.23
C VAL A 358 -9.62 7.79 9.39
N ARG A 359 -8.99 8.78 10.02
CA ARG A 359 -8.39 9.89 9.28
C ARG A 359 -7.01 9.48 8.78
N HIS A 360 -6.75 9.75 7.52
CA HIS A 360 -5.43 9.61 6.91
C HIS A 360 -4.81 10.99 6.73
N THR A 361 -3.51 11.09 6.94
CA THR A 361 -2.75 12.31 6.63
C THR A 361 -1.77 11.99 5.50
N VAL A 362 -1.85 12.76 4.42
CA VAL A 362 -0.90 12.74 3.32
C VAL A 362 0.15 13.82 3.59
N TYR A 363 1.40 13.40 3.70
CA TYR A 363 2.56 14.27 3.76
C TYR A 363 3.12 14.47 2.37
N ARG A 364 3.48 15.71 2.02
CA ARG A 364 4.31 16.02 0.86
C ARG A 364 5.73 16.24 1.36
N CYS A 365 6.64 15.40 0.90
CA CYS A 365 8.05 15.43 1.27
C CYS A 365 8.91 15.90 0.10
N ASP A 366 9.80 16.85 0.35
CA ASP A 366 10.93 17.15 -0.55
C ASP A 366 12.03 16.12 -0.30
N VAL A 367 12.30 15.27 -1.28
CA VAL A 367 13.27 14.15 -1.15
C VAL A 367 14.73 14.64 -1.11
N THR A 368 15.00 15.86 -1.56
CA THR A 368 16.35 16.43 -1.58
C THR A 368 16.78 16.96 -0.21
N THR A 369 15.82 17.49 0.56
CA THR A 369 16.03 18.09 1.89
C THR A 369 15.51 17.22 3.04
N GLY A 370 14.54 16.34 2.78
CA GLY A 370 13.86 15.49 3.75
C GLY A 370 12.77 16.20 4.55
N SER A 371 12.45 17.47 4.26
CA SER A 371 11.32 18.16 4.88
C SER A 371 10.00 17.56 4.39
N CYS A 372 9.06 17.38 5.30
CA CYS A 372 7.73 16.89 4.99
C CYS A 372 6.69 17.76 5.69
N ASP A 373 5.69 18.20 4.95
CA ASP A 373 4.57 18.97 5.46
C ASP A 373 3.27 18.18 5.25
N ALA A 374 2.35 18.26 6.20
CA ALA A 374 1.02 17.69 6.03
C ALA A 374 0.30 18.46 4.91
N ALA A 375 0.16 17.82 3.75
CA ALA A 375 -0.46 18.41 2.57
C ALA A 375 -1.98 18.25 2.61
N TYR A 376 -2.47 17.13 3.12
CA TYR A 376 -3.89 16.83 3.19
C TYR A 376 -4.21 15.91 4.37
N THR A 377 -5.33 16.17 5.07
CA THR A 377 -5.89 15.25 6.06
C THR A 377 -7.31 14.91 5.65
N SER A 378 -7.58 13.62 5.45
CA SER A 378 -8.88 13.15 4.99
C SER A 378 -9.98 13.36 6.05
N PRO A 379 -11.26 13.42 5.63
CA PRO A 379 -12.34 13.03 6.54
C PRO A 379 -12.15 11.58 7.01
N PRO A 380 -12.87 11.12 8.06
CA PRO A 380 -12.88 9.71 8.41
C PRO A 380 -13.37 8.88 7.22
N VAL A 381 -12.54 7.97 6.72
CA VAL A 381 -12.82 7.09 5.58
C VAL A 381 -12.33 5.68 5.90
N TYR A 382 -12.80 4.66 5.19
CA TYR A 382 -12.28 3.30 5.35
C TYR A 382 -10.87 3.17 4.78
N ASN A 383 -10.60 3.87 3.67
CA ASN A 383 -9.28 3.91 3.07
C ASN A 383 -9.09 5.17 2.22
N LEU A 384 -7.82 5.54 2.01
CA LEU A 384 -7.39 6.55 1.04
C LEU A 384 -6.32 5.91 0.16
N GLN A 385 -6.49 6.00 -1.15
CA GLN A 385 -5.55 5.48 -2.14
C GLN A 385 -4.98 6.64 -2.96
N LEU A 386 -3.66 6.79 -2.99
CA LEU A 386 -2.97 7.66 -3.95
C LEU A 386 -2.76 6.88 -5.25
N LEU A 387 -2.95 7.53 -6.40
CA LEU A 387 -2.76 6.92 -7.72
C LEU A 387 -1.49 7.46 -8.36
N GLU A 388 -0.82 6.63 -9.16
CA GLU A 388 0.30 7.10 -9.98
C GLU A 388 -0.23 8.04 -11.10
N PRO A 389 0.48 9.15 -11.36
CA PRO A 389 0.05 10.19 -12.30
C PRO A 389 0.19 9.81 -13.77
#